data_AF-A0A318U5Z3-F1
#
_entry.id   AF-A0A318U5Z3-F1
#
_cell.length_a   1.000
_cell.length_b   1.000
_cell.length_c   1.000
_cell.angle_alpha   90.00
_cell.angle_beta   90.00
_cell.angle_gamma   90.00
#
_symmetry.space_group_name_H-M   'P 1'
#
loop_
_entity.id
_entity.type
_entity.pdbx_description
1 polymer ?
#
loop_
_entity_poly.entity_id
_entity_poly.type
_entity_poly.pdbx_seq_one_letter_code
_entity_poly.pdbx_strand_id
1 'polypeptide(L)'
;MADNAAGARIEPLVETAVPRLELAIRRTPRPGHQCLRIARIHEMRDGVIALDDTLPPPALVLGTHPVLGGYLSRVPGCVEAKRETLARYAADPSSGGGMQAADYLMLMTLNREVTVLRHLSGLDCVHPEELCRRLVGLAGELASFDTGGRLAAKYPPYDPAEAKDSFTPVVMDIQRALSRDVGRTVRLPLRLVRQNSYLAEVADRNLFRDATFVIEVESAKPLAQVMLPFPQLCKVGPNTRMSEIVKNNLPGIGLVHLPSPPRQIRVVATNVYFLLDRNTLLWAEFSNAPAIGMHFAGDWPELKLDVWAIPEHL
;
A
#
# COMPACT_ATOMS: atom_id res chain seq x y z
N MET A 1 27.95 -33.76 43.93
CA MET A 1 28.31 -33.46 42.52
C MET A 1 29.63 -34.14 42.25
N ALA A 2 29.82 -34.80 41.11
CA ALA A 2 31.13 -35.35 40.76
C ALA A 2 32.08 -34.21 40.43
N ASP A 3 33.29 -34.25 40.99
CA ASP A 3 34.34 -33.27 40.68
C ASP A 3 34.92 -33.57 39.29
N ASN A 4 34.76 -32.63 38.35
CA ASN A 4 35.26 -32.75 36.99
C ASN A 4 36.76 -32.43 36.86
N ALA A 5 37.42 -31.99 37.94
CA ALA A 5 38.83 -31.62 37.98
C ALA A 5 39.73 -32.69 38.66
N ALA A 6 39.15 -33.63 39.40
CA ALA A 6 39.90 -34.67 40.11
C ALA A 6 40.09 -35.94 39.25
N GLY A 7 41.33 -36.45 39.19
CA GLY A 7 41.64 -37.72 38.52
C GLY A 7 41.08 -38.96 39.24
N ALA A 8 40.64 -38.81 40.49
CA ALA A 8 39.87 -39.80 41.23
C ALA A 8 38.41 -39.33 41.31
N ARG A 9 37.45 -40.26 41.14
CA ARG A 9 36.03 -39.95 41.35
C ARG A 9 35.77 -39.70 42.83
N ILE A 10 35.84 -38.44 43.23
CA ILE A 10 35.41 -37.95 44.54
C ILE A 10 34.05 -37.29 44.33
N GLU A 11 33.05 -37.75 45.07
CA GLU A 11 31.70 -37.18 45.06
C GLU A 11 31.43 -36.50 46.41
N PRO A 12 31.89 -35.26 46.61
CA PRO A 12 31.57 -34.52 47.82
C PRO A 12 30.07 -34.23 47.89
N LEU A 13 29.53 -34.30 49.11
CA LEU A 13 28.20 -33.78 49.42
C LEU A 13 28.27 -32.26 49.37
N VAL A 14 27.44 -31.66 48.52
CA VAL A 14 27.34 -30.21 48.36
C VAL A 14 25.88 -29.83 48.58
N GLU A 15 25.65 -28.91 49.51
CA GLU A 15 24.33 -28.32 49.70
C GLU A 15 24.08 -27.27 48.63
N THR A 16 22.97 -27.42 47.90
CA THR A 16 22.56 -26.48 46.84
C THR A 16 21.24 -25.82 47.20
N ALA A 17 21.15 -24.50 47.03
CA ALA A 17 19.88 -23.81 47.15
C ALA A 17 19.00 -24.06 45.91
N VAL A 18 17.71 -24.32 46.13
CA VAL A 18 16.72 -24.50 45.05
C VAL A 18 15.70 -23.35 45.13
N PRO A 19 15.41 -22.64 44.03
CA PRO A 19 14.39 -21.59 44.03
C PRO A 19 13.02 -22.16 44.43
N ARG A 20 12.37 -21.52 45.40
CA ARG A 20 11.00 -21.87 45.81
C ARG A 20 10.00 -21.22 44.85
N LEU A 21 9.75 -21.88 43.72
CA LEU A 21 8.77 -21.44 42.73
C LEU A 21 7.38 -22.00 43.07
N GLU A 22 6.36 -21.15 42.98
CA GLU A 22 4.97 -21.52 43.26
C GLU A 22 4.04 -20.98 42.15
N LEU A 23 3.06 -21.78 41.73
CA LEU A 23 1.98 -21.33 40.84
C LEU A 23 0.76 -20.94 41.68
N ALA A 24 0.20 -19.76 41.41
CA ALA A 24 -0.97 -19.27 42.12
C ALA A 24 -1.96 -18.58 41.18
N ILE A 25 -3.24 -18.95 41.27
CA ILE A 25 -4.33 -18.29 40.52
C ILE A 25 -4.78 -17.08 41.33
N ARG A 26 -4.49 -15.87 40.87
CA ARG A 26 -4.85 -14.63 41.57
C ARG A 26 -5.21 -13.52 40.60
N ARG A 27 -6.03 -12.57 41.08
CA ARG A 27 -6.31 -11.31 40.38
C ARG A 27 -5.22 -10.26 40.61
N THR A 28 -4.48 -10.34 41.72
CA THR A 28 -3.42 -9.40 42.09
C THR A 28 -2.16 -10.14 42.54
N PRO A 29 -0.96 -9.54 42.34
CA PRO A 29 0.31 -10.11 42.81
C PRO A 29 0.27 -10.49 44.29
N ARG A 30 0.97 -11.57 44.66
CA ARG A 30 1.07 -12.01 46.06
C ARG A 30 2.07 -11.10 46.80
N PRO A 31 1.70 -10.50 47.94
CA PRO A 31 2.65 -9.73 48.75
C PRO A 31 3.87 -10.56 49.15
N GLY A 32 5.05 -9.94 49.18
CA GLY A 32 6.32 -10.59 49.51
C GLY A 32 6.87 -11.54 48.44
N HIS A 33 6.28 -11.56 47.24
CA HIS A 33 6.74 -12.38 46.11
C HIS A 33 7.00 -11.51 44.88
N GLN A 34 7.96 -11.93 44.05
CA GLN A 34 8.07 -11.46 42.67
C GLN A 34 7.14 -12.33 41.81
N CYS A 35 6.20 -11.71 41.10
CA CYS A 35 5.16 -12.42 40.36
C CYS A 35 5.29 -12.16 38.86
N LEU A 36 5.26 -13.22 38.06
CA LEU A 36 5.14 -13.16 36.61
C LEU A 36 3.77 -13.72 36.19
N ARG A 37 3.01 -12.96 35.40
CA ARG A 37 1.77 -13.47 34.80
C ARG A 37 2.13 -14.44 33.67
N ILE A 38 1.80 -15.72 33.82
CA ILE A 38 2.12 -16.74 32.80
C ILE A 38 0.94 -17.10 31.89
N ALA A 39 -0.30 -16.93 32.35
CA ALA A 39 -1.51 -17.22 31.60
C ALA A 39 -2.73 -16.50 32.23
N ARG A 40 -3.84 -16.43 31.48
CA ARG A 40 -5.16 -16.04 32.00
C ARG A 40 -6.14 -17.18 31.72
N ILE A 41 -6.92 -17.57 32.73
CA ILE A 41 -8.02 -18.51 32.54
C ILE A 41 -9.17 -17.75 31.88
N HIS A 42 -9.61 -18.22 30.72
CA HIS A 42 -10.74 -17.67 29.98
C HIS A 42 -12.05 -18.30 30.46
N GLU A 43 -12.07 -19.62 30.55
CA GLU A 43 -13.27 -20.38 30.89
C GLU A 43 -12.91 -21.64 31.69
N MET A 44 -13.83 -22.08 32.53
CA MET A 44 -13.77 -23.36 33.21
C MET A 44 -15.13 -24.05 33.09
N ARG A 45 -15.18 -25.24 32.49
CA ARG A 45 -16.38 -26.07 32.36
C ARG A 45 -16.05 -27.53 32.62
N ASP A 46 -16.84 -28.19 33.46
CA ASP A 46 -16.72 -29.64 33.75
C ASP A 46 -15.29 -30.10 34.12
N GLY A 47 -14.54 -29.25 34.83
CA GLY A 47 -13.15 -29.53 35.22
C GLY A 47 -12.10 -29.26 34.13
N VAL A 48 -12.51 -28.87 32.92
CA VAL A 48 -11.63 -28.44 31.83
C VAL A 48 -11.41 -26.93 31.94
N ILE A 49 -10.14 -26.52 31.88
CA ILE A 49 -9.72 -25.12 31.91
C ILE A 49 -9.29 -24.70 30.50
N ALA A 50 -9.92 -23.66 29.97
CA ALA A 50 -9.49 -22.99 28.74
C ALA A 50 -8.72 -21.72 29.10
N LEU A 51 -7.53 -21.55 28.50
CA LEU A 51 -6.71 -20.35 28.67
C LEU A 51 -7.04 -19.33 27.58
N ASP A 52 -6.78 -18.06 27.87
CA ASP A 52 -6.87 -16.98 26.88
C ASP A 52 -5.60 -16.93 26.03
N ASP A 53 -5.64 -17.59 24.87
CA ASP A 53 -4.53 -17.65 23.91
C ASP A 53 -4.26 -16.30 23.22
N THR A 54 -5.05 -15.26 23.48
CA THR A 54 -4.85 -13.94 22.90
C THR A 54 -3.98 -13.04 23.77
N LEU A 55 -3.68 -13.43 25.01
CA LEU A 55 -2.95 -12.63 25.99
C LEU A 55 -1.57 -13.23 26.30
N PRO A 56 -0.52 -12.79 25.60
CA PRO A 56 0.82 -13.28 25.86
C PRO A 56 1.28 -12.93 27.29
N PRO A 57 2.08 -13.80 27.93
CA PRO A 57 2.81 -13.44 29.15
C PRO A 57 3.96 -12.47 28.83
N PRO A 58 4.56 -11.82 29.84
CA PRO A 58 5.82 -11.12 29.66
C PRO A 58 6.87 -12.14 29.20
N ALA A 59 7.57 -11.81 28.12
CA ALA A 59 8.48 -12.72 27.45
C ALA A 59 9.80 -12.03 27.13
N LEU A 60 10.90 -12.79 27.24
CA LEU A 60 12.22 -12.35 26.78
C LEU A 60 12.47 -12.68 25.31
N VAL A 61 11.69 -13.60 24.74
CA VAL A 61 11.83 -14.06 23.36
C VAL A 61 10.46 -14.13 22.70
N LEU A 62 10.33 -13.62 21.47
CA LEU A 62 9.07 -13.64 20.71
C LEU A 62 8.48 -15.06 20.54
N GLY A 63 9.34 -16.07 20.41
CA GLY A 63 8.95 -17.48 20.29
C GLY A 63 8.28 -18.08 21.52
N THR A 64 8.26 -17.39 22.67
CA THR A 64 7.60 -17.87 23.90
C THR A 64 6.08 -17.97 23.76
N HIS A 65 5.46 -17.18 22.87
CA HIS A 65 4.00 -17.18 22.71
C HIS A 65 3.57 -16.92 21.26
N PRO A 66 2.61 -17.68 20.69
CA PRO A 66 2.19 -17.53 19.29
C PRO A 66 1.74 -16.13 18.89
N VAL A 67 1.09 -15.38 19.79
CA VAL A 67 0.68 -13.99 19.52
C VAL A 67 1.89 -13.08 19.26
N LEU A 68 2.96 -13.23 20.05
CA LEU A 68 4.19 -12.42 19.90
C LEU A 68 4.92 -12.76 18.60
N GLY A 69 5.10 -14.05 18.31
CA GLY A 69 5.62 -14.51 17.00
C GLY A 69 4.72 -14.14 15.82
N GLY A 70 3.41 -14.03 16.07
CA GLY A 70 2.41 -13.59 15.10
C GLY A 70 2.65 -12.16 14.60
N TYR A 71 3.12 -11.25 15.45
CA TYR A 71 3.44 -9.89 15.04
C TYR A 71 4.65 -9.85 14.08
N LEU A 72 5.66 -10.68 14.33
CA LEU A 72 6.85 -10.78 13.46
C LEU A 72 6.55 -11.46 12.13
N SER A 73 5.56 -12.35 12.06
CA SER A 73 5.21 -13.06 10.81
C SER A 73 4.20 -12.30 9.94
N ARG A 74 3.27 -11.53 10.51
CA ARG A 74 2.20 -10.84 9.77
C ARG A 74 2.66 -9.57 9.06
N VAL A 75 3.42 -8.72 9.74
CA VAL A 75 3.83 -7.41 9.19
C VAL A 75 4.71 -7.56 7.95
N PRO A 76 5.71 -8.47 7.90
CA PRO A 76 6.54 -8.66 6.71
C PRO A 76 5.73 -9.00 5.46
N GLY A 77 4.71 -9.87 5.58
CA GLY A 77 3.86 -10.22 4.44
C GLY A 77 3.12 -9.01 3.84
N CYS A 78 2.58 -8.13 4.69
CA CYS A 78 1.95 -6.88 4.23
C CYS A 78 2.96 -5.94 3.56
N VAL A 79 4.16 -5.81 4.15
CA VAL A 79 5.24 -4.97 3.61
C VAL A 79 5.70 -5.50 2.25
N GLU A 80 5.89 -6.80 2.12
CA GLU A 80 6.31 -7.46 0.87
C GLU A 80 5.31 -7.25 -0.26
N ALA A 81 4.02 -7.49 0.00
CA ALA A 81 2.97 -7.31 -0.99
C ALA A 81 2.91 -5.86 -1.52
N LYS A 82 3.02 -4.87 -0.62
CA LYS A 82 3.03 -3.46 -1.03
C LYS A 82 4.32 -3.11 -1.79
N ARG A 83 5.47 -3.58 -1.31
CA ARG A 83 6.79 -3.36 -1.91
C ARG A 83 6.88 -3.93 -3.33
N GLU A 84 6.39 -5.14 -3.56
CA GLU A 84 6.36 -5.74 -4.91
C GLU A 84 5.50 -4.96 -5.87
N THR A 85 4.33 -4.51 -5.41
CA THR A 85 3.46 -3.63 -6.19
C THR A 85 4.21 -2.36 -6.61
N LEU A 86 4.89 -1.69 -5.68
CA LEU A 86 5.71 -0.50 -5.98
C LEU A 86 6.89 -0.79 -6.92
N ALA A 87 7.57 -1.91 -6.73
CA ALA A 87 8.73 -2.29 -7.56
C ALA A 87 8.34 -2.57 -9.01
N ARG A 88 7.15 -3.15 -9.27
CA ARG A 88 6.66 -3.36 -10.65
C ARG A 88 6.49 -2.03 -11.39
N TYR A 89 6.02 -0.98 -10.70
CA TYR A 89 5.91 0.34 -11.30
C TYR A 89 7.27 1.01 -11.57
N ALA A 90 8.26 0.76 -10.73
CA ALA A 90 9.62 1.23 -10.99
C ALA A 90 10.23 0.60 -12.25
N ALA A 91 9.86 -0.66 -12.55
CA ALA A 91 10.41 -1.44 -13.66
C ALA A 91 9.70 -1.23 -15.00
N ASP A 92 8.51 -0.60 -15.03
CA ASP A 92 7.72 -0.43 -16.25
C ASP A 92 7.77 1.03 -16.78
N PRO A 93 8.58 1.31 -17.83
CA PRO A 93 8.65 2.63 -18.46
C PRO A 93 7.37 3.03 -19.18
N SER A 94 6.48 2.07 -19.47
CA SER A 94 5.21 2.28 -20.17
C SER A 94 4.05 2.59 -19.22
N SER A 95 4.18 2.25 -17.93
CA SER A 95 3.27 2.65 -16.87
C SER A 95 3.31 4.16 -16.74
N GLY A 96 2.46 4.85 -17.47
CA GLY A 96 2.74 6.24 -17.82
C GLY A 96 2.81 7.24 -16.65
N GLY A 97 2.38 6.89 -15.44
CA GLY A 97 2.64 7.74 -14.28
C GLY A 97 4.11 7.72 -13.84
N GLY A 98 4.87 6.69 -14.24
CA GLY A 98 6.10 6.27 -13.59
C GLY A 98 5.90 6.07 -12.09
N MET A 99 6.98 5.72 -11.40
CA MET A 99 7.01 5.84 -9.95
C MET A 99 7.08 7.32 -9.57
N GLN A 100 6.11 7.82 -8.79
CA GLN A 100 6.14 9.21 -8.32
C GLN A 100 7.18 9.39 -7.20
N ALA A 101 7.57 10.63 -6.88
CA ALA A 101 8.55 10.89 -5.83
C ALA A 101 8.14 10.27 -4.46
N ALA A 102 6.86 10.35 -4.11
CA ALA A 102 6.32 9.75 -2.89
C ALA A 102 6.39 8.21 -2.92
N ASP A 103 6.22 7.60 -4.09
CA ASP A 103 6.33 6.15 -4.25
C ASP A 103 7.77 5.68 -3.99
N TYR A 104 8.78 6.40 -4.49
CA TYR A 104 10.18 6.09 -4.23
C TYR A 104 10.52 6.17 -2.74
N LEU A 105 10.01 7.19 -2.04
CA LEU A 105 10.19 7.32 -0.59
C LEU A 105 9.55 6.13 0.14
N MET A 106 8.33 5.75 -0.22
CA MET A 106 7.67 4.58 0.37
C MET A 106 8.44 3.30 0.05
N LEU A 107 8.84 3.06 -1.21
CA LEU A 107 9.61 1.88 -1.59
C LEU A 107 10.94 1.80 -0.83
N MET A 108 11.64 2.93 -0.65
CA MET A 108 12.87 3.00 0.13
C MET A 108 12.63 2.59 1.59
N THR A 109 11.60 3.16 2.24
CA THR A 109 11.17 2.75 3.59
C THR A 109 10.85 1.27 3.66
N LEU A 110 10.03 0.74 2.73
CA LEU A 110 9.64 -0.67 2.75
C LEU A 110 10.81 -1.63 2.46
N ASN A 111 11.73 -1.26 1.55
CA ASN A 111 12.95 -2.04 1.30
C ASN A 111 13.86 -2.11 2.54
N ARG A 112 13.97 -1.01 3.29
CA ARG A 112 14.74 -0.97 4.54
C ARG A 112 14.06 -1.82 5.62
N GLU A 113 12.76 -1.69 5.82
CA GLU A 113 12.08 -2.41 6.90
C GLU A 113 11.92 -3.91 6.62
N VAL A 114 11.65 -4.31 5.37
CA VAL A 114 11.51 -5.74 5.04
C VAL A 114 12.80 -6.52 5.30
N THR A 115 13.95 -5.92 5.02
CA THR A 115 15.25 -6.59 5.21
C THR A 115 15.56 -6.78 6.69
N VAL A 116 15.28 -5.77 7.53
CA VAL A 116 15.45 -5.90 8.98
C VAL A 116 14.46 -6.89 9.58
N LEU A 117 13.18 -6.84 9.19
CA LEU A 117 12.17 -7.76 9.72
C LEU A 117 12.47 -9.22 9.32
N ARG A 118 12.98 -9.47 8.10
CA ARG A 118 13.45 -10.79 7.69
C ARG A 118 14.65 -11.26 8.51
N HIS A 119 15.59 -10.37 8.81
CA HIS A 119 16.72 -10.69 9.69
C HIS A 119 16.21 -11.11 11.07
N LEU A 120 15.32 -10.33 11.69
CA LEU A 120 14.72 -10.68 12.99
C LEU A 120 13.96 -12.02 12.93
N SER A 121 13.28 -12.31 11.82
CA SER A 121 12.56 -13.58 11.62
C SER A 121 13.49 -14.81 11.53
N GLY A 122 14.76 -14.60 11.19
CA GLY A 122 15.77 -15.66 11.14
C GLY A 122 16.55 -15.85 12.43
N LEU A 123 16.30 -15.04 13.47
CA LEU A 123 16.95 -15.17 14.77
C LEU A 123 16.13 -16.07 15.70
N ASP A 124 16.81 -16.96 16.43
CA ASP A 124 16.15 -17.82 17.43
C ASP A 124 15.64 -17.03 18.65
N CYS A 125 16.35 -15.95 18.99
CA CYS A 125 16.10 -15.16 20.20
C CYS A 125 15.98 -13.67 19.85
N VAL A 126 14.75 -13.17 19.80
CA VAL A 126 14.45 -11.74 19.62
C VAL A 126 13.62 -11.25 20.80
N HIS A 127 14.10 -10.21 21.48
CA HIS A 127 13.35 -9.57 22.56
C HIS A 127 12.16 -8.78 22.00
N PRO A 128 10.95 -8.86 22.60
CA PRO A 128 9.77 -8.19 22.05
C PRO A 128 9.91 -6.67 21.92
N GLU A 129 10.61 -6.00 22.84
CA GLU A 129 10.84 -4.56 22.74
C GLU A 129 11.61 -4.17 21.46
N GLU A 130 12.54 -5.01 20.98
CA GLU A 130 13.27 -4.76 19.74
C GLU A 130 12.31 -4.67 18.56
N LEU A 131 11.40 -5.65 18.45
CA LEU A 131 10.36 -5.63 17.42
C LEU A 131 9.43 -4.44 17.59
N CYS A 132 8.99 -4.15 18.82
CA CYS A 132 8.10 -3.01 19.09
C CYS A 132 8.73 -1.70 18.60
N ARG A 133 10.01 -1.47 18.89
CA ARG A 133 10.76 -0.30 18.43
C ARG A 133 10.78 -0.20 16.91
N ARG A 134 11.03 -1.30 16.20
CA ARG A 134 10.99 -1.35 14.73
C ARG A 134 9.61 -1.01 14.18
N LEU A 135 8.56 -1.61 14.75
CA LEU A 135 7.19 -1.39 14.28
C LEU A 135 6.70 0.04 14.54
N VAL A 136 7.01 0.62 15.70
CA VAL A 136 6.68 2.02 16.00
C VAL A 136 7.37 2.97 15.02
N GLY A 137 8.64 2.71 14.69
CA GLY A 137 9.37 3.47 13.67
C GLY A 137 8.72 3.38 12.29
N LEU A 138 8.39 2.16 11.84
CA LEU A 138 7.71 1.92 10.58
C LEU A 138 6.34 2.62 10.52
N ALA A 139 5.52 2.50 11.58
CA ALA A 139 4.22 3.16 11.66
C ALA A 139 4.35 4.69 11.55
N GLY A 140 5.35 5.27 12.21
CA GLY A 140 5.64 6.70 12.14
C GLY A 140 6.03 7.17 10.74
N GLU A 141 6.88 6.42 10.03
CA GLU A 141 7.22 6.76 8.65
C GLU A 141 6.02 6.59 7.71
N LEU A 142 5.24 5.51 7.87
CA LEU A 142 4.04 5.26 7.07
C LEU A 142 2.98 6.35 7.22
N ALA A 143 2.89 6.98 8.40
CA ALA A 143 1.99 8.10 8.64
C ALA A 143 2.26 9.29 7.70
N SER A 144 3.49 9.46 7.21
CA SER A 144 3.86 10.53 6.27
C SER A 144 3.11 10.45 4.93
N PHE A 145 2.64 9.26 4.57
CA PHE A 145 1.89 9.00 3.34
C PHE A 145 0.36 9.10 3.52
N ASP A 146 -0.11 9.50 4.71
CA ASP A 146 -1.54 9.73 4.94
C ASP A 146 -2.04 10.99 4.17
N THR A 147 -3.31 10.97 3.76
CA THR A 147 -3.98 12.13 3.18
C THR A 147 -4.43 13.13 4.25
N GLY A 148 -4.58 12.68 5.50
CA GLY A 148 -4.94 13.50 6.65
C GLY A 148 -3.75 14.17 7.34
N GLY A 149 -3.62 13.95 8.65
CA GLY A 149 -2.72 14.70 9.53
C GLY A 149 -1.22 14.53 9.27
N ARG A 150 -0.79 13.49 8.52
CA ARG A 150 0.61 13.20 8.16
C ARG A 150 1.62 13.18 9.32
N LEU A 151 1.12 12.98 10.52
CA LEU A 151 1.90 12.92 11.75
C LEU A 151 1.70 11.55 12.39
N ALA A 152 2.78 10.99 12.92
CA ALA A 152 2.73 9.74 13.66
C ALA A 152 1.75 9.82 14.83
N ALA A 153 0.99 8.75 15.05
CA ALA A 153 0.16 8.63 16.23
C ALA A 153 1.04 8.57 17.49
N LYS A 154 0.48 9.00 18.63
CA LYS A 154 1.12 8.84 19.93
C LYS A 154 0.86 7.42 20.43
N TYR A 155 1.83 6.53 20.26
CA TYR A 155 1.79 5.19 20.83
C TYR A 155 2.22 5.21 22.30
N PRO A 156 1.59 4.39 23.17
CA PRO A 156 2.07 4.23 24.53
C PRO A 156 3.47 3.57 24.54
N PRO A 157 4.29 3.77 25.59
CA PRO A 157 5.52 3.03 25.77
C PRO A 157 5.27 1.51 25.80
N TYR A 158 6.24 0.73 25.35
CA TYR A 158 6.16 -0.73 25.44
C TYR A 158 6.06 -1.17 26.91
N ASP A 159 4.99 -1.90 27.24
CA ASP A 159 4.80 -2.55 28.53
C ASP A 159 4.95 -4.08 28.36
N PRO A 160 5.99 -4.71 28.94
CA PRO A 160 6.14 -6.16 28.93
C PRO A 160 4.97 -6.91 29.59
N ALA A 161 4.28 -6.30 30.55
CA ALA A 161 3.13 -6.89 31.23
C ALA A 161 1.87 -6.91 30.35
N GLU A 162 1.74 -5.94 29.45
CA GLU A 162 0.60 -5.76 28.55
C GLU A 162 1.07 -5.60 27.09
N ALA A 163 1.87 -6.57 26.64
CA ALA A 163 2.46 -6.56 25.30
C ALA A 163 1.39 -6.46 24.20
N LYS A 164 0.25 -7.13 24.34
CA LYS A 164 -0.86 -7.06 23.37
C LYS A 164 -1.31 -5.63 23.13
N ASP A 165 -1.50 -4.85 24.19
CA ASP A 165 -1.99 -3.48 24.13
C ASP A 165 -0.93 -2.53 23.54
N SER A 166 0.35 -2.87 23.74
CA SER A 166 1.47 -2.14 23.13
C SER A 166 1.57 -2.39 21.61
N PHE A 167 1.42 -3.64 21.16
CA PHE A 167 1.62 -4.02 19.75
C PHE A 167 0.40 -3.76 18.86
N THR A 168 -0.81 -4.04 19.37
CA THR A 168 -2.04 -4.05 18.58
C THR A 168 -2.30 -2.74 17.83
N PRO A 169 -2.29 -1.55 18.46
CA PRO A 169 -2.56 -0.29 17.74
C PRO A 169 -1.53 -0.02 16.64
N VAL A 170 -0.25 -0.30 16.90
CA VAL A 170 0.85 -0.10 15.94
C VAL A 170 0.67 -1.00 14.72
N VAL A 171 0.40 -2.29 14.95
CA VAL A 171 0.21 -3.27 13.87
C VAL A 171 -1.02 -2.93 13.02
N MET A 172 -2.13 -2.53 13.66
CA MET A 172 -3.34 -2.13 12.95
C MET A 172 -3.11 -0.90 12.07
N ASP A 173 -2.37 0.10 12.55
CA ASP A 173 -2.05 1.30 11.77
C ASP A 173 -1.12 0.98 10.59
N ILE A 174 -0.11 0.13 10.78
CA ILE A 174 0.76 -0.35 9.69
C ILE A 174 -0.08 -1.07 8.62
N GLN A 175 -0.94 -2.00 9.04
CA GLN A 175 -1.79 -2.74 8.10
C GLN A 175 -2.71 -1.82 7.31
N ARG A 176 -3.36 -0.86 8.00
CA ARG A 176 -4.22 0.15 7.36
C ARG A 176 -3.42 1.00 6.37
N ALA A 177 -2.23 1.45 6.74
CA ALA A 177 -1.40 2.27 5.87
C ALA A 177 -0.94 1.51 4.62
N LEU A 178 -0.58 0.23 4.76
CA LEU A 178 -0.13 -0.62 3.65
C LEU A 178 -1.30 -1.08 2.76
N SER A 179 -2.50 -1.25 3.31
CA SER A 179 -3.69 -1.65 2.56
C SER A 179 -4.30 -0.52 1.73
N ARG A 180 -3.97 0.73 2.01
CA ARG A 180 -4.44 1.88 1.21
C ARG A 180 -3.93 1.74 -0.21
N ASP A 181 -4.85 1.61 -1.15
CA ASP A 181 -4.51 1.71 -2.56
C ASP A 181 -4.41 3.18 -2.91
N VAL A 182 -3.24 3.62 -3.35
CA VAL A 182 -3.10 4.97 -3.87
C VAL A 182 -3.78 4.89 -5.23
N GLY A 183 -4.94 5.53 -5.43
CA GLY A 183 -5.60 5.53 -6.73
C GLY A 183 -4.62 5.98 -7.81
N ARG A 184 -4.09 5.01 -8.56
CA ARG A 184 -3.03 5.27 -9.54
C ARG A 184 -3.66 5.70 -10.84
N THR A 185 -3.08 6.72 -11.43
CA THR A 185 -3.38 7.07 -12.82
C THR A 185 -2.98 5.92 -13.72
N VAL A 186 -3.92 5.46 -14.53
CA VAL A 186 -3.74 4.42 -15.54
C VAL A 186 -3.49 5.09 -16.88
N ARG A 187 -2.35 4.80 -17.51
CA ARG A 187 -2.15 5.11 -18.93
C ARG A 187 -2.90 4.08 -19.75
N LEU A 188 -3.83 4.52 -20.57
CA LEU A 188 -4.60 3.64 -21.43
C LEU A 188 -3.79 3.33 -22.70
N PRO A 189 -3.65 2.06 -23.09
CA PRO A 189 -2.92 1.70 -24.30
C PRO A 189 -3.65 2.25 -25.53
N LEU A 190 -2.95 3.07 -26.30
CA LEU A 190 -3.45 3.63 -27.55
C LEU A 190 -3.05 2.76 -28.74
N ARG A 191 -4.04 2.41 -29.57
CA ARG A 191 -3.83 1.72 -30.83
C ARG A 191 -4.31 2.59 -31.98
N LEU A 192 -3.45 2.81 -32.96
CA LEU A 192 -3.85 3.38 -34.25
C LEU A 192 -4.66 2.32 -35.00
N VAL A 193 -5.95 2.57 -35.22
CA VAL A 193 -6.85 1.62 -35.89
C VAL A 193 -7.03 1.92 -37.37
N ARG A 194 -6.94 3.21 -37.74
CA ARG A 194 -6.98 3.73 -39.13
C ARG A 194 -6.20 5.04 -39.17
N GLN A 195 -5.94 5.56 -40.37
CA GLN A 195 -5.34 6.89 -40.53
C GLN A 195 -6.12 7.93 -39.70
N ASN A 196 -5.40 8.65 -38.84
CA ASN A 196 -5.94 9.65 -37.91
C ASN A 196 -7.03 9.14 -36.97
N SER A 197 -7.12 7.83 -36.71
CA SER A 197 -8.10 7.25 -35.79
C SER A 197 -7.43 6.34 -34.78
N TYR A 198 -7.61 6.66 -33.50
CA TYR A 198 -7.01 5.97 -32.38
C TYR A 198 -8.09 5.37 -31.47
N LEU A 199 -7.72 4.29 -30.80
CA LEU A 199 -8.55 3.60 -29.83
C LEU A 199 -7.77 3.42 -28.53
N ALA A 200 -8.34 3.88 -27.41
CA ALA A 200 -7.86 3.60 -26.07
C ALA A 200 -8.77 2.56 -25.41
N GLU A 201 -8.28 1.33 -25.24
CA GLU A 201 -9.02 0.27 -24.55
C GLU A 201 -9.02 0.51 -23.04
N VAL A 202 -10.19 0.35 -22.42
CA VAL A 202 -10.39 0.55 -20.97
C VAL A 202 -10.72 -0.81 -20.35
N ALA A 203 -9.69 -1.47 -19.80
CA ALA A 203 -9.84 -2.82 -19.25
C ALA A 203 -10.79 -2.86 -18.04
N ASP A 204 -10.65 -1.91 -17.11
CA ASP A 204 -11.58 -1.74 -16.00
C ASP A 204 -12.65 -0.70 -16.35
N ARG A 205 -13.86 -1.18 -16.63
CA ARG A 205 -14.99 -0.32 -17.02
C ARG A 205 -15.47 0.58 -15.89
N ASN A 206 -15.15 0.27 -14.63
CA ASN A 206 -15.48 1.16 -13.51
C ASN A 206 -14.78 2.52 -13.65
N LEU A 207 -13.66 2.61 -14.36
CA LEU A 207 -12.97 3.88 -14.63
C LEU A 207 -13.87 4.91 -15.31
N PHE A 208 -14.82 4.51 -16.16
CA PHE A 208 -15.75 5.47 -16.77
C PHE A 208 -16.69 6.17 -15.77
N ARG A 209 -16.93 5.52 -14.62
CA ARG A 209 -17.72 6.07 -13.52
C ARG A 209 -16.83 6.78 -12.50
N ASP A 210 -15.69 6.16 -12.17
CA ASP A 210 -14.92 6.49 -10.97
C ASP A 210 -13.60 7.23 -11.29
N ALA A 211 -13.34 7.57 -12.56
CA ALA A 211 -12.13 8.27 -12.97
C ALA A 211 -12.40 9.49 -13.87
N THR A 212 -11.47 10.44 -13.79
CA THR A 212 -11.29 11.54 -14.74
C THR A 212 -10.39 11.08 -15.88
N PHE A 213 -10.73 11.43 -17.13
CA PHE A 213 -9.89 11.11 -18.29
C PHE A 213 -9.20 12.35 -18.84
N VAL A 214 -7.89 12.27 -19.06
CA VAL A 214 -7.07 13.36 -19.62
C VAL A 214 -6.33 12.87 -20.86
N ILE A 215 -6.35 13.66 -21.93
CA ILE A 215 -5.52 13.46 -23.12
C ILE A 215 -4.31 14.38 -23.00
N GLU A 216 -3.13 13.81 -23.12
CA GLU A 216 -1.87 14.52 -23.29
C GLU A 216 -1.47 14.49 -24.77
N VAL A 217 -1.10 15.66 -25.28
CA VAL A 217 -0.86 15.90 -26.70
C VAL A 217 0.50 16.54 -26.91
N GLU A 218 1.34 15.90 -27.71
CA GLU A 218 2.59 16.43 -28.23
C GLU A 218 2.49 16.50 -29.76
N SER A 219 2.94 17.60 -30.37
CA SER A 219 3.04 17.75 -31.83
C SER A 219 4.13 18.77 -32.13
N ALA A 220 4.70 18.74 -33.34
CA ALA A 220 5.67 19.73 -33.80
C ALA A 220 5.08 21.16 -33.99
N LYS A 221 3.79 21.36 -33.68
CA LYS A 221 3.16 22.68 -33.67
C LYS A 221 3.46 23.47 -32.38
N PRO A 222 3.47 24.81 -32.42
CA PRO A 222 3.51 25.62 -31.21
C PRO A 222 2.32 25.31 -30.27
N LEU A 223 2.55 25.32 -28.95
CA LEU A 223 1.53 24.99 -27.93
C LEU A 223 0.19 25.73 -28.13
N ALA A 224 0.24 27.02 -28.45
CA ALA A 224 -0.96 27.82 -28.70
C ALA A 224 -1.79 27.32 -29.91
N GLN A 225 -1.11 26.76 -30.92
CA GLN A 225 -1.73 26.13 -32.09
C GLN A 225 -2.15 24.68 -31.85
N VAL A 226 -1.83 24.10 -30.70
CA VAL A 226 -2.44 22.85 -30.24
C VAL A 226 -3.65 23.18 -29.36
N MET A 227 -3.47 24.05 -28.37
CA MET A 227 -4.47 24.43 -27.37
C MET A 227 -5.83 24.84 -27.96
N LEU A 228 -5.84 25.71 -28.98
CA LEU A 228 -7.09 26.27 -29.53
C LEU A 228 -7.78 25.36 -30.56
N PRO A 229 -7.10 24.87 -31.62
CA PRO A 229 -7.77 24.09 -32.65
C PRO A 229 -7.91 22.61 -32.31
N PHE A 230 -7.13 22.05 -31.37
CA PHE A 230 -7.20 20.62 -31.07
C PHE A 230 -8.59 20.18 -30.56
N PRO A 231 -9.24 20.86 -29.61
CA PRO A 231 -10.61 20.52 -29.20
C PRO A 231 -11.65 20.58 -30.33
N GLN A 232 -11.41 21.37 -31.38
CA GLN A 232 -12.33 21.53 -32.51
C GLN A 232 -12.11 20.49 -33.60
N LEU A 233 -10.86 20.04 -33.77
CA LEU A 233 -10.44 19.11 -34.82
C LEU A 233 -10.31 17.66 -34.32
N CYS A 234 -10.31 17.44 -33.02
CA CYS A 234 -10.35 16.12 -32.41
C CYS A 234 -11.77 15.74 -32.01
N LYS A 235 -12.28 14.65 -32.57
CA LYS A 235 -13.53 14.04 -32.14
C LYS A 235 -13.25 12.87 -31.21
N VAL A 236 -13.82 12.91 -30.02
CA VAL A 236 -13.69 11.85 -29.01
C VAL A 236 -15.07 11.27 -28.72
N GLY A 237 -15.16 9.97 -28.49
CA GLY A 237 -16.44 9.32 -28.20
C GLY A 237 -16.32 7.83 -27.88
N PRO A 238 -17.44 7.17 -27.54
CA PRO A 238 -17.51 5.73 -27.46
C PRO A 238 -17.09 5.11 -28.79
N ASN A 239 -16.21 4.11 -28.75
CA ASN A 239 -15.71 3.45 -29.97
C ASN A 239 -16.84 2.92 -30.88
N THR A 240 -17.96 2.50 -30.30
CA THR A 240 -19.16 2.02 -31.00
C THR A 240 -19.89 3.12 -31.79
N ARG A 241 -19.77 4.39 -31.40
CA ARG A 241 -20.43 5.54 -32.06
C ARG A 241 -19.50 6.34 -32.97
N MET A 242 -18.19 6.07 -32.95
CA MET A 242 -17.21 6.88 -33.69
C MET A 242 -17.46 6.98 -35.19
N SER A 243 -17.87 5.89 -35.85
CA SER A 243 -18.13 5.95 -37.30
C SER A 243 -19.28 6.90 -37.64
N GLU A 244 -20.28 7.01 -36.78
CA GLU A 244 -21.43 7.90 -36.97
C GLU A 244 -21.02 9.35 -36.68
N ILE A 245 -20.32 9.58 -35.57
CA ILE A 245 -19.81 10.89 -35.15
C ILE A 245 -18.95 11.54 -36.24
N VAL A 246 -18.08 10.74 -36.88
CA VAL A 246 -17.21 11.22 -37.95
C VAL A 246 -18.00 11.45 -39.24
N LYS A 247 -18.77 10.46 -39.74
CA LYS A 247 -19.48 10.56 -41.03
C LYS A 247 -20.52 11.67 -41.06
N ASN A 248 -21.27 11.85 -39.97
CA ASN A 248 -22.38 12.80 -39.89
C ASN A 248 -21.96 14.16 -39.29
N ASN A 249 -20.65 14.36 -39.11
CA ASN A 249 -20.09 15.52 -38.45
C ASN A 249 -20.73 15.88 -37.08
N LEU A 250 -21.17 14.88 -36.31
CA LEU A 250 -21.79 15.12 -34.99
C LEU A 250 -20.75 15.61 -33.96
N PRO A 251 -21.19 16.33 -32.92
CA PRO A 251 -20.34 16.63 -31.77
C PRO A 251 -19.94 15.34 -31.05
N GLY A 252 -18.67 15.26 -30.63
CA GLY A 252 -18.18 14.23 -29.73
C GLY A 252 -18.26 14.67 -28.27
N ILE A 253 -17.52 13.95 -27.42
CA ILE A 253 -17.22 14.36 -26.06
C ILE A 253 -16.36 15.62 -26.11
N GLY A 254 -16.74 16.62 -25.32
CA GLY A 254 -16.00 17.88 -25.24
C GLY A 254 -14.60 17.68 -24.66
N LEU A 255 -13.64 18.47 -25.15
CA LEU A 255 -12.29 18.54 -24.62
C LEU A 255 -12.05 19.89 -23.98
N VAL A 256 -11.77 19.90 -22.67
CA VAL A 256 -11.52 21.11 -21.89
C VAL A 256 -10.02 21.23 -21.65
N HIS A 257 -9.42 22.30 -22.16
CA HIS A 257 -7.99 22.56 -21.95
C HIS A 257 -7.66 22.71 -20.46
N LEU A 258 -6.60 22.03 -20.03
CA LEU A 258 -6.03 22.14 -18.69
C LEU A 258 -4.70 22.92 -18.77
N PRO A 259 -4.60 24.10 -18.13
CA PRO A 259 -3.34 24.86 -18.09
C PRO A 259 -2.17 24.09 -17.47
N SER A 260 -2.49 23.20 -16.53
CA SER A 260 -1.56 22.24 -15.93
C SER A 260 -2.27 20.91 -15.74
N PRO A 261 -1.61 19.76 -15.98
CA PRO A 261 -2.24 18.47 -15.75
C PRO A 261 -2.50 18.25 -14.24
N PRO A 262 -3.39 17.31 -13.89
CA PRO A 262 -3.55 16.85 -12.52
C PRO A 262 -2.22 16.34 -11.94
N ARG A 263 -2.05 16.45 -10.62
CA ARG A 263 -0.77 16.16 -9.92
C ARG A 263 -0.24 14.74 -10.14
N GLN A 264 -1.12 13.83 -10.53
CA GLN A 264 -0.78 12.44 -10.76
C GLN A 264 -0.12 12.18 -12.13
N ILE A 265 -0.19 13.15 -13.06
CA ILE A 265 0.47 13.11 -14.37
C ILE A 265 1.70 14.03 -14.30
N ARG A 266 2.84 13.57 -14.81
CA ARG A 266 4.07 14.36 -14.89
C ARG A 266 3.85 15.55 -15.83
N VAL A 267 4.27 16.74 -15.42
CA VAL A 267 4.25 17.92 -16.28
C VAL A 267 5.40 17.83 -17.29
N VAL A 268 5.05 17.76 -18.57
CA VAL A 268 5.95 17.92 -19.72
C VAL A 268 5.65 19.27 -20.39
N ALA A 269 6.64 20.15 -20.44
CA ALA A 269 6.47 21.53 -20.89
C ALA A 269 6.11 21.68 -22.38
N THR A 270 6.43 20.66 -23.19
CA THR A 270 6.13 20.61 -24.63
C THR A 270 4.73 20.09 -24.94
N ASN A 271 3.98 19.66 -23.92
CA ASN A 271 2.72 18.95 -24.11
C ASN A 271 1.54 19.81 -23.67
N VAL A 272 0.39 19.59 -24.29
CA VAL A 272 -0.89 20.23 -23.94
C VAL A 272 -1.87 19.17 -23.43
N TYR A 273 -2.65 19.52 -22.41
CA TYR A 273 -3.51 18.57 -21.71
C TYR A 273 -4.98 18.96 -21.86
N PHE A 274 -5.84 17.97 -22.07
CA PHE A 274 -7.28 18.15 -22.24
C PHE A 274 -8.07 17.16 -21.38
N LEU A 275 -8.96 17.67 -20.55
CA LEU A 275 -9.94 16.90 -19.79
C LEU A 275 -11.09 16.49 -20.71
N LEU A 276 -11.53 15.24 -20.64
CA LEU A 276 -12.78 14.81 -21.28
C LEU A 276 -13.97 15.28 -20.45
N ASP A 277 -14.92 15.97 -21.09
CA ASP A 277 -16.14 16.44 -20.44
C ASP A 277 -17.16 15.29 -20.28
N ARG A 278 -17.37 14.88 -19.02
CA ARG A 278 -18.30 13.80 -18.66
C ARG A 278 -19.76 14.26 -18.61
N ASN A 279 -20.02 15.57 -18.64
CA ASN A 279 -21.37 16.14 -18.57
C ASN A 279 -22.06 16.17 -19.94
N THR A 280 -21.99 15.07 -20.69
CA THR A 280 -22.57 14.94 -22.02
C THR A 280 -23.46 13.71 -22.11
N LEU A 281 -24.54 13.77 -22.90
CA LEU A 281 -25.41 12.61 -23.16
C LEU A 281 -24.63 11.42 -23.75
N LEU A 282 -23.57 11.72 -24.51
CA LEU A 282 -22.71 10.72 -25.13
C LEU A 282 -21.87 9.94 -24.10
N TRP A 283 -21.61 10.50 -22.90
CA TRP A 283 -20.86 9.81 -21.85
C TRP A 283 -21.58 8.55 -21.34
N ALA A 284 -22.92 8.58 -21.27
CA ALA A 284 -23.73 7.45 -20.80
C ALA A 284 -23.55 6.18 -21.65
N GLU A 285 -23.18 6.32 -22.92
CA GLU A 285 -22.94 5.22 -23.86
C GLU A 285 -21.69 4.38 -23.51
N PHE A 286 -20.76 4.89 -22.69
CA PHE A 286 -19.65 4.08 -22.16
C PHE A 286 -20.11 2.93 -21.24
N SER A 287 -21.38 2.96 -20.79
CA SER A 287 -22.02 1.81 -20.14
C SER A 287 -22.04 0.56 -21.03
N ASN A 288 -21.92 0.71 -22.35
CA ASN A 288 -21.90 -0.38 -23.33
C ASN A 288 -20.63 -0.44 -24.20
N ALA A 289 -19.81 0.61 -24.21
CA ALA A 289 -18.57 0.66 -24.97
C ALA A 289 -17.33 0.32 -24.10
N PRO A 290 -16.40 -0.53 -24.57
CA PRO A 290 -15.19 -0.89 -23.82
C PRO A 290 -14.00 0.06 -24.06
N ALA A 291 -14.13 1.05 -24.95
CA ALA A 291 -13.00 1.86 -25.38
C ALA A 291 -13.39 3.29 -25.79
N ILE A 292 -12.44 4.21 -25.60
CA ILE A 292 -12.52 5.59 -26.07
C ILE A 292 -11.94 5.62 -27.49
N GLY A 293 -12.75 6.05 -28.45
CA GLY A 293 -12.30 6.30 -29.81
C GLY A 293 -12.00 7.78 -30.02
N MET A 294 -10.98 8.05 -30.83
CA MET A 294 -10.55 9.39 -31.19
C MET A 294 -10.32 9.49 -32.70
N HIS A 295 -10.73 10.58 -33.32
CA HIS A 295 -10.49 10.86 -34.73
C HIS A 295 -10.04 12.31 -34.93
N PHE A 296 -9.00 12.51 -35.73
CA PHE A 296 -8.33 13.80 -35.92
C PHE A 296 -8.53 14.33 -37.34
N ALA A 297 -9.05 15.55 -37.44
CA ALA A 297 -9.05 16.34 -38.66
C ALA A 297 -7.84 17.28 -38.70
N GLY A 298 -7.42 17.65 -39.91
CA GLY A 298 -6.27 18.52 -40.12
C GLY A 298 -4.92 17.81 -40.00
N ASP A 299 -3.85 18.57 -40.24
CA ASP A 299 -2.48 18.08 -40.14
C ASP A 299 -1.95 18.26 -38.72
N TRP A 300 -1.37 17.20 -38.15
CA TRP A 300 -0.76 17.17 -36.82
C TRP A 300 0.61 16.52 -36.94
N PRO A 301 1.65 17.29 -37.31
CA PRO A 301 2.98 16.75 -37.55
C PRO A 301 3.54 16.18 -36.25
N GLU A 302 4.15 15.00 -36.36
CA GLU A 302 4.77 14.26 -35.26
C GLU A 302 3.85 14.08 -34.04
N LEU A 303 2.54 13.90 -34.28
CA LEU A 303 1.56 13.74 -33.23
C LEU A 303 1.87 12.52 -32.34
N LYS A 304 2.07 12.77 -31.05
CA LYS A 304 2.06 11.74 -30.00
C LYS A 304 0.92 12.04 -29.04
N LEU A 305 0.27 10.97 -28.60
CA LEU A 305 -0.91 11.03 -27.76
C LEU A 305 -0.72 10.07 -26.59
N ASP A 306 -1.19 10.50 -25.44
CA ASP A 306 -1.40 9.66 -24.28
C ASP A 306 -2.78 9.92 -23.69
N VAL A 307 -3.45 8.85 -23.24
CA VAL A 307 -4.72 8.96 -22.53
C VAL A 307 -4.56 8.40 -21.14
N TRP A 308 -4.98 9.18 -20.16
CA TRP A 308 -4.83 8.92 -18.75
C TRP A 308 -6.20 8.77 -18.12
N ALA A 309 -6.40 7.74 -17.32
CA ALA A 309 -7.54 7.61 -16.40
C ALA A 309 -7.05 7.84 -14.97
N ILE A 310 -7.54 8.87 -14.31
CA ILE A 310 -7.16 9.27 -12.94
C ILE A 310 -8.34 8.95 -12.01
N PRO A 311 -8.25 7.92 -11.15
CA PRO A 311 -9.31 7.62 -10.20
C PRO A 311 -9.63 8.82 -9.29
N GLU A 312 -10.91 9.13 -9.11
CA GLU A 312 -11.39 10.30 -8.37
C GLU A 312 -11.48 10.07 -6.86
N HIS A 313 -11.67 8.82 -6.46
CA HIS A 313 -11.75 8.40 -5.07
C HIS A 313 -11.13 7.03 -4.88
N LEU A 314 -10.12 6.95 -4.00
CA LEU A 314 -9.74 5.77 -3.21
C LEU A 314 -9.35 6.24 -1.81
#